data_AF-A0A937M2Y4-F1
#
_entry.id   AF-A0A937M2Y4-F1
#
_cell.length_a   1.000
_cell.length_b   1.000
_cell.length_c   1.000
_cell.angle_alpha   90.00
_cell.angle_beta   90.00
_cell.angle_gamma   90.00
#
_symmetry.space_group_name_H-M   'P 1'
#
loop_
_entity.id
_entity.type
_entity.pdbx_description
1 polymer ?
#
loop_
_entity_poly.entity_id
_entity_poly.type
_entity_poly.pdbx_seq_one_letter_code
_entity_poly.pdbx_strand_id
1 'polypeptide(L)'
;MINTSIESNRRRVEGLYQSIFSDIPNTNFIFKADYVAISHVDLSNSDPALVEIIQEKKIFKVSYWDGYSLAEIIYEEDIIKALKLFKRFARKLSKNLKKSWD
;
A
#
# COMPACT_ATOMS: atom_id res chain seq x y z
N MET A 1 -22.61 -2.56 9.18
CA MET A 1 -21.84 -1.29 9.14
C MET A 1 -21.34 -1.10 7.72
N ILE A 2 -21.63 0.04 7.10
CA ILE A 2 -21.12 0.35 5.76
C ILE A 2 -19.65 0.76 5.94
N ASN A 3 -18.73 -0.05 5.44
CA ASN A 3 -17.32 0.28 5.33
C ASN A 3 -17.21 1.45 4.35
N THR A 4 -17.01 2.67 4.83
CA THR A 4 -16.96 3.89 3.98
C THR A 4 -15.61 4.61 4.02
N SER A 5 -14.70 4.20 4.91
CA SER A 5 -13.41 4.88 5.11
C SER A 5 -12.25 3.90 5.27
N ILE A 6 -11.03 4.39 5.11
CA ILE A 6 -9.81 3.65 5.42
C ILE A 6 -9.82 3.20 6.90
N GLU A 7 -10.09 4.13 7.82
CA GLU A 7 -10.12 3.84 9.27
C GLU A 7 -11.08 2.70 9.62
N SER A 8 -12.30 2.69 9.07
CA SER A 8 -13.28 1.61 9.31
C SER A 8 -12.81 0.23 8.82
N ASN A 9 -11.81 0.19 7.93
CA ASN A 9 -11.21 -1.02 7.40
C ASN A 9 -9.83 -1.36 8.02
N ARG A 10 -9.42 -0.71 9.11
CA ARG A 10 -8.10 -0.88 9.75
C ARG A 10 -7.67 -2.34 9.88
N ARG A 11 -8.48 -3.18 10.55
CA ARG A 11 -8.17 -4.61 10.77
C ARG A 11 -7.90 -5.37 9.47
N ARG A 12 -8.62 -5.05 8.40
CA ARG A 12 -8.45 -5.67 7.09
C ARG A 12 -7.12 -5.27 6.43
N VAL A 13 -6.73 -4.01 6.60
CA VAL A 13 -5.48 -3.46 6.06
C VAL A 13 -4.27 -3.97 6.84
N GLU A 14 -4.34 -3.98 8.17
CA GLU A 14 -3.30 -4.56 9.03
C GLU A 14 -3.12 -6.06 8.74
N GLY A 15 -4.22 -6.81 8.63
CA GLY A 15 -4.18 -8.23 8.27
C GLY A 15 -3.61 -8.49 6.87
N LEU A 16 -3.84 -7.58 5.92
CA LEU A 16 -3.23 -7.64 4.59
C LEU A 16 -1.71 -7.48 4.67
N TYR A 17 -1.21 -6.51 5.43
CA TYR A 17 0.22 -6.29 5.62
C TYR A 17 0.87 -7.53 6.23
N GLN A 18 0.33 -8.00 7.37
CA GLN A 18 0.84 -9.20 8.05
C GLN A 18 0.84 -10.43 7.13
N SER A 19 -0.21 -10.65 6.34
CA SER A 19 -0.31 -11.80 5.44
C SER A 19 0.67 -11.78 4.26
N ILE A 20 1.23 -10.64 3.88
CA ILE A 20 2.07 -10.51 2.67
C ILE A 20 3.53 -10.23 3.02
N PHE A 21 3.77 -9.47 4.08
CA PHE A 21 5.08 -8.89 4.39
C PHE A 21 5.70 -9.39 5.69
N SER A 22 5.08 -10.32 6.43
CA SER A 22 5.65 -10.85 7.69
C SER A 22 7.07 -11.39 7.53
N ASP A 23 7.37 -11.96 6.35
CA ASP A 23 8.64 -12.62 6.06
C ASP A 23 9.50 -11.81 5.07
N ILE A 24 9.13 -10.55 4.80
CA ILE A 24 9.88 -9.66 3.90
C ILE A 24 10.59 -8.61 4.78
N PRO A 25 11.92 -8.69 4.92
CA PRO A 25 12.67 -7.75 5.74
C PRO A 25 12.60 -6.33 5.16
N ASN A 26 12.96 -5.35 5.99
CA ASN A 26 13.11 -3.94 5.59
C ASN A 26 11.85 -3.37 4.93
N THR A 27 10.67 -3.72 5.47
CA THR A 27 9.41 -3.07 5.09
C THR A 27 8.91 -2.20 6.23
N ASN A 28 8.32 -1.07 5.90
CA ASN A 28 7.64 -0.21 6.85
C ASN A 28 6.14 -0.20 6.54
N PHE A 29 5.31 -0.09 7.58
CA PHE A 29 3.87 0.01 7.46
C PHE A 29 3.37 1.22 8.24
N ILE A 30 2.69 2.12 7.54
CA ILE A 30 2.09 3.32 8.12
C ILE A 30 0.58 3.19 7.98
N PHE A 31 -0.13 3.37 9.09
CA PHE A 31 -1.58 3.46 9.11
C PHE A 31 -2.04 4.74 9.81
N LYS A 32 -2.79 5.57 9.11
CA LYS A 32 -3.50 6.76 9.59
C LYS A 32 -4.94 6.71 9.08
N ALA A 33 -5.82 7.55 9.65
CA ALA A 33 -7.25 7.49 9.37
C ALA A 33 -7.61 7.68 7.88
N ASP A 34 -6.81 8.46 7.17
CA ASP A 34 -6.96 8.85 5.77
C ASP A 34 -5.79 8.41 4.88
N TYR A 35 -4.82 7.69 5.43
CA TYR A 35 -3.60 7.34 4.72
C TYR A 35 -3.04 6.00 5.17
N VAL A 36 -2.71 5.14 4.21
CA VAL A 36 -1.95 3.92 4.47
C VAL A 36 -0.83 3.80 3.46
N ALA A 37 0.35 3.38 3.93
CA ALA A 37 1.45 3.03 3.05
C ALA A 37 2.20 1.78 3.53
N ILE A 38 2.73 1.05 2.56
CA ILE A 38 3.74 0.01 2.75
C ILE A 38 4.92 0.39 1.87
N SER A 39 6.09 0.55 2.46
CA SER A 39 7.30 0.98 1.74
C SER A 39 8.48 0.06 2.04
N HIS A 40 9.42 -0.01 1.10
CA HIS A 40 10.75 -0.53 1.37
C HIS A 40 11.54 0.46 2.24
N VAL A 41 12.34 -0.04 3.16
CA VAL A 41 13.25 0.74 4.00
C VAL A 41 14.64 0.57 3.42
N ASP A 42 15.06 1.57 2.66
CA ASP A 42 16.40 1.64 2.09
C ASP A 42 16.97 3.02 2.34
N LEU A 43 18.01 3.09 3.19
CA LEU A 43 18.66 4.35 3.55
C LEU A 43 19.51 4.92 2.41
N SER A 44 19.76 4.14 1.35
CA SER A 44 20.53 4.54 0.17
C SER A 44 19.65 5.06 -0.97
N ASN A 45 18.33 4.82 -0.91
CA ASN A 45 17.38 5.23 -1.94
C ASN A 45 16.47 6.36 -1.42
N SER A 46 16.51 7.52 -2.08
CA SER A 46 15.63 8.66 -1.78
C SER A 46 14.17 8.40 -2.16
N ASP A 47 13.93 7.47 -3.09
CA ASP A 47 12.64 7.19 -3.71
C ASP A 47 12.28 5.70 -3.55
N PRO A 48 11.98 5.24 -2.33
CA PRO A 48 11.75 3.83 -2.07
C PRO A 48 10.50 3.31 -2.79
N ALA A 49 10.56 2.03 -3.19
CA ALA A 49 9.39 1.33 -3.71
C ALA A 49 8.30 1.30 -2.63
N LEU A 50 7.09 1.77 -2.97
CA LEU A 50 5.99 1.85 -2.02
C LEU A 50 4.63 1.68 -2.69
N VAL A 51 3.66 1.21 -1.92
CA VAL A 51 2.25 1.27 -2.25
C VAL A 51 1.54 2.12 -1.21
N GLU A 52 0.66 2.99 -1.66
CA GLU A 52 -0.13 3.86 -0.78
C GLU A 52 -1.59 3.95 -1.20
N ILE A 53 -2.45 4.26 -0.23
CA ILE A 53 -3.82 4.67 -0.44
C ILE A 53 -4.09 5.92 0.40
N ILE A 54 -4.59 6.96 -0.25
CA ILE A 54 -4.97 8.25 0.34
C ILE A 54 -6.47 8.44 0.18
N GLN A 55 -7.17 8.77 1.26
CA GLN A 55 -8.58 9.13 1.24
C GLN A 55 -8.72 10.66 1.21
N GLU A 56 -9.22 11.18 0.10
CA GLU A 56 -9.52 12.60 -0.08
C GLU A 56 -11.04 12.77 -0.25
N LYS A 57 -11.71 13.18 0.83
CA LYS A 57 -13.18 13.29 0.89
C LYS A 57 -13.87 11.95 0.57
N LYS A 58 -14.35 11.79 -0.66
CA LYS A 58 -15.06 10.60 -1.16
C LYS A 58 -14.27 9.82 -2.21
N ILE A 59 -13.04 10.24 -2.50
CA ILE A 59 -12.17 9.61 -3.50
C ILE A 59 -10.99 8.97 -2.79
N PHE A 60 -10.63 7.77 -3.23
CA PHE A 60 -9.46 7.03 -2.82
C PHE A 60 -8.45 7.03 -3.96
N LYS A 61 -7.29 7.63 -3.70
CA LYS A 61 -6.14 7.60 -4.59
C LYS A 61 -5.24 6.44 -4.19
N VAL A 62 -5.05 5.46 -5.07
CA VAL A 62 -4.16 4.32 -4.84
C VAL A 62 -2.95 4.45 -5.76
N SER A 63 -1.76 4.59 -5.20
CA SER A 63 -0.51 4.78 -5.94
C SER A 63 0.43 3.60 -5.76
N TYR A 64 1.21 3.30 -6.78
CA TYR A 64 2.31 2.34 -6.76
C TYR A 64 3.58 2.98 -7.31
N TRP A 65 4.63 2.98 -6.48
CA TRP A 65 5.96 3.46 -6.80
C TRP A 65 6.91 2.27 -6.85
N ASP A 66 7.72 2.18 -7.89
CA ASP A 66 8.56 1.01 -8.16
C ASP A 66 9.97 1.09 -7.59
N GLY A 67 10.32 2.21 -6.95
CA GLY A 67 11.67 2.46 -6.42
C GLY A 67 12.50 3.42 -7.26
N TYR A 68 11.92 3.99 -8.31
CA TYR A 68 12.51 5.01 -9.18
C TYR A 68 11.50 6.08 -9.56
N SER A 69 10.24 5.69 -9.80
CA SER A 69 9.19 6.61 -10.24
C SER A 69 7.79 6.14 -9.84
N LEU A 70 6.80 7.02 -10.00
CA LEU A 70 5.40 6.64 -9.92
C LEU A 70 5.07 5.76 -11.13
N ALA A 71 4.82 4.48 -10.87
CA ALA A 71 4.55 3.52 -11.92
C ALA A 71 3.05 3.44 -12.25
N GLU A 72 2.17 3.47 -11.24
CA GLU A 72 0.72 3.40 -11.46
C GLU A 72 -0.03 4.25 -10.43
N ILE A 73 -1.11 4.90 -10.89
CA ILE A 73 -2.05 5.64 -10.04
C ILE A 73 -3.48 5.37 -10.51
N ILE A 74 -4.37 5.05 -9.57
CA ILE A 74 -5.78 4.80 -9.86
C ILE A 74 -6.63 5.48 -8.79
N TYR A 75 -7.74 6.09 -9.23
CA TYR A 75 -8.74 6.72 -8.37
C TYR A 75 -10.00 5.87 -8.32
N GLU A 76 -10.56 5.70 -7.13
CA GLU A 76 -11.80 4.96 -6.89
C GLU A 76 -12.69 5.70 -5.89
N GLU A 77 -14.01 5.61 -6.05
CA GLU A 77 -14.96 6.17 -5.07
C GLU A 77 -15.41 5.13 -4.03
N ASP A 78 -15.24 3.85 -4.35
CA ASP A 78 -15.61 2.73 -3.49
C ASP A 78 -14.37 2.20 -2.76
N ILE A 79 -14.37 2.29 -1.43
CA ILE A 79 -13.28 1.80 -0.58
C ILE A 79 -13.00 0.30 -0.80
N ILE A 80 -14.01 -0.52 -1.10
CA ILE A 80 -13.81 -1.95 -1.35
C ILE A 80 -13.04 -2.16 -2.65
N LYS A 81 -13.31 -1.37 -3.69
CA LYS A 81 -12.53 -1.40 -4.94
C LYS A 81 -11.12 -0.86 -4.73
N ALA A 82 -10.99 0.27 -4.03
CA ALA A 82 -9.70 0.86 -3.69
C ALA A 82 -8.81 -0.12 -2.90
N LEU A 83 -9.36 -0.82 -1.91
CA LEU A 83 -8.62 -1.84 -1.14
C LEU A 83 -8.26 -3.08 -1.97
N LYS A 84 -9.05 -3.45 -2.99
CA LYS A 84 -8.67 -4.50 -3.94
C LYS A 84 -7.47 -4.07 -4.79
N LEU A 85 -7.44 -2.81 -5.23
CA LEU A 85 -6.30 -2.24 -5.95
C LEU A 85 -5.06 -2.16 -5.05
N PHE A 86 -5.21 -1.64 -3.83
CA PHE A 86 -4.13 -1.58 -2.84
C PHE A 86 -3.53 -2.97 -2.58
N LYS A 87 -4.37 -4.01 -2.39
CA LYS A 87 -3.91 -5.41 -2.28
C LYS A 87 -3.16 -5.89 -3.51
N ARG A 88 -3.61 -5.53 -4.72
CA ARG A 88 -2.93 -5.90 -5.97
C ARG A 88 -1.54 -5.29 -6.03
N PHE A 89 -1.42 -4.00 -5.71
CA PHE A 89 -0.14 -3.29 -5.70
C PHE A 89 0.77 -3.73 -4.56
N ALA A 90 0.23 -4.04 -3.37
CA ALA A 90 0.99 -4.67 -2.28
C ALA A 90 1.61 -6.01 -2.72
N ARG A 91 0.87 -6.85 -3.44
CA ARG A 91 1.43 -8.08 -4.02
C ARG A 91 2.50 -7.80 -5.06
N LYS A 92 2.33 -6.77 -5.89
CA LYS A 92 3.33 -6.34 -6.88
C LYS A 92 4.62 -5.90 -6.17
N LEU A 93 4.51 -5.03 -5.16
CA LEU A 93 5.62 -4.62 -4.30
C LEU A 93 6.33 -5.82 -3.69
N SER A 94 5.60 -6.74 -3.06
CA SER A 94 6.20 -7.93 -2.43
C SER A 94 7.02 -8.79 -3.40
N LYS A 95 6.58 -8.90 -4.67
CA LYS A 95 7.32 -9.63 -5.70
C LYS A 95 8.57 -8.88 -6.14
N ASN A 96 8.47 -7.56 -6.27
CA ASN A 96 9.62 -6.74 -6.63
C ASN A 96 10.69 -6.78 -5.55
N LEU A 97 10.29 -6.68 -4.28
CA LEU A 97 11.22 -6.77 -3.15
C LEU A 97 11.88 -8.16 -3.09
N LYS A 98 11.13 -9.26 -3.25
CA LYS A 98 11.74 -10.60 -3.25
C LYS A 98 12.78 -10.80 -4.35
N LYS A 99 12.57 -10.23 -5.53
CA LYS A 99 13.52 -10.31 -6.65
C LYS A 99 14.84 -9.56 -6.40
N SER A 100 14.89 -8.58 -5.50
CA SER A 100 16.13 -7.85 -5.21
C SER A 100 17.05 -8.59 -4.24
N TRP A 101 16.61 -9.74 -3.69
CA TRP A 101 17.38 -10.55 -2.74
C TRP A 101 17.92 -11.87 -3.31
N ASP A 102 17.62 -12.17 -4.59
CA ASP A 102 18.21 -13.28 -5.36
C ASP A 102 19.33 -12.75 -6.27
#